data_AF-W7J4Z2-F1
#
_entry.id   AF-W7J4Z2-F1
#
_cell.length_a   1.000
_cell.length_b   1.000
_cell.length_c   1.000
_cell.angle_alpha   90.00
_cell.angle_beta   90.00
_cell.angle_gamma   90.00
#
_symmetry.space_group_name_H-M   'P 1'
#
loop_
_entity.id
_entity.type
_entity.pdbx_description
1 polymer ?
#
loop_
_entity_poly.entity_id
_entity_poly.type
_entity_poly.pdbx_seq_one_letter_code
_entity_poly.pdbx_strand_id
1 'polypeptide(L)'
;MLLVLSEGYANVLEGEVRELAGTGDEVVLVGGAGDVEGIHRIRADGSLRSALGGTMTGLNARMASAWLSRCADGRLISPTTKGVWTRWVNRVRIEERHNRVPMTDAQVKSYIGKAVLDHPGSSRTRLHRMLRDSGKACEQKRFAQLFAEMMGEQ
;
A
#
# COMPACT_ATOMS: atom_id res chain seq x y z
N MET A 1 -19.49 7.56 13.52
CA MET A 1 -18.10 8.05 13.54
C MET A 1 -17.23 7.34 12.50
N LEU A 2 -16.28 8.05 11.89
CA LEU A 2 -15.32 7.51 10.93
C LEU A 2 -13.90 7.66 11.47
N LEU A 3 -13.16 6.54 11.55
CA LEU A 3 -11.76 6.49 11.95
C LEU A 3 -10.90 6.09 10.75
N VAL A 4 -9.74 6.71 10.60
CA VAL A 4 -8.77 6.38 9.57
C VAL A 4 -7.42 6.16 10.22
N LEU A 5 -7.03 4.91 10.39
CA LEU A 5 -5.82 4.54 11.12
C LEU A 5 -4.91 3.67 10.26
N SER A 6 -3.60 3.89 10.34
CA SER A 6 -2.63 2.87 9.92
C SER A 6 -2.62 1.73 10.93
N GLU A 7 -2.04 0.59 10.55
CA GLU A 7 -1.84 -0.54 11.47
C GLU A 7 -1.07 -0.13 12.74
N GLY A 8 0.03 0.62 12.58
CA GLY A 8 0.83 1.08 13.72
C GLY A 8 0.05 1.96 14.70
N TYR A 9 -0.76 2.90 14.22
CA TYR A 9 -1.60 3.73 15.10
C TYR A 9 -2.74 2.93 15.73
N ALA A 10 -3.35 1.99 15.00
CA ALA A 10 -4.42 1.17 15.54
C ALA A 10 -3.95 0.19 16.62
N ASN A 11 -2.71 -0.30 16.54
CA ASN A 11 -2.12 -1.11 17.62
C ASN A 11 -1.91 -0.30 18.89
N VAL A 12 -1.53 0.97 18.76
CA VAL A 12 -1.36 1.86 19.92
C VAL A 12 -2.71 2.23 20.55
N LEU A 13 -3.73 2.47 19.71
CA LEU A 13 -5.06 2.92 20.13
C LEU A 13 -6.08 1.76 20.26
N GLU A 14 -5.61 0.53 20.49
CA GLU A 14 -6.46 -0.65 20.44
C GLU A 14 -7.56 -0.62 21.51
N GLY A 15 -7.23 -0.10 22.70
CA GLY A 15 -8.17 0.06 23.82
C GLY A 15 -9.29 1.05 23.47
N GLU A 16 -8.93 2.23 23.00
CA GLU A 16 -9.86 3.29 22.62
C GLU A 16 -10.75 2.86 21.46
N VAL A 17 -10.19 2.17 20.46
CA VAL A 17 -10.98 1.61 19.35
C VAL A 17 -12.01 0.59 19.86
N ARG A 18 -11.68 -0.24 20.85
CA ARG A 18 -12.65 -1.17 21.46
C ARG A 18 -13.72 -0.45 22.27
N GLU A 19 -13.38 0.58 23.03
CA GLU A 19 -14.36 1.36 23.79
C GLU A 19 -15.42 1.99 22.87
N LEU A 20 -15.01 2.44 21.68
CA LEU A 20 -15.90 3.00 20.67
C LEU A 20 -16.92 1.99 20.13
N ALA A 21 -16.63 0.69 20.15
CA ALA A 21 -17.60 -0.33 19.80
C ALA A 21 -18.78 -0.39 20.78
N GLY A 22 -18.57 0.04 22.03
CA GLY A 22 -19.56 -0.01 23.10
C GLY A 22 -20.54 1.17 23.13
N THR A 23 -20.36 2.21 22.31
CA THR A 23 -21.20 3.42 22.37
C THR A 23 -22.56 3.26 21.69
N GLY A 24 -22.73 2.22 20.87
CA GLY A 24 -23.95 2.00 20.07
C GLY A 24 -24.03 2.85 18.79
N ASP A 25 -23.04 3.70 18.54
CA ASP A 25 -22.95 4.51 17.31
C ASP A 25 -22.48 3.69 16.11
N GLU A 26 -22.80 4.16 14.90
CA GLU A 26 -22.19 3.60 13.69
C GLU A 26 -20.70 3.96 13.61
N VAL A 27 -19.81 3.00 13.88
CA VAL A 27 -18.36 3.21 13.77
C VAL A 27 -17.80 2.51 12.53
N VAL A 28 -17.19 3.28 11.65
CA VAL A 28 -16.42 2.78 10.49
C VAL A 28 -14.94 3.00 10.73
N LEU A 29 -14.15 1.94 10.61
CA LEU A 29 -12.68 1.99 10.68
C LEU A 29 -12.08 1.70 9.32
N VAL A 30 -11.36 2.66 8.75
CA VAL A 30 -10.59 2.48 7.51
C VAL A 30 -9.13 2.20 7.83
N GLY A 31 -8.63 1.07 7.34
CA GLY A 31 -7.33 0.53 7.71
C GLY A 31 -7.40 -0.24 9.03
N GLY A 32 -6.61 0.18 10.01
CA GLY A 32 -6.49 -0.49 11.31
C GLY A 32 -5.71 -1.81 11.28
N ALA A 33 -5.50 -2.40 12.46
CA ALA A 33 -4.73 -3.64 12.63
C ALA A 33 -5.60 -4.90 12.50
N GLY A 34 -6.72 -4.94 13.21
CA GLY A 34 -7.62 -6.09 13.27
C GLY A 34 -9.09 -5.71 13.05
N ASP A 35 -9.92 -6.74 12.92
CA ASP A 35 -11.36 -6.57 13.02
C ASP A 35 -11.73 -6.42 14.50
N VAL A 36 -12.66 -5.51 14.80
CA VAL A 36 -13.17 -5.26 16.15
C VAL A 36 -14.68 -5.47 16.11
N GLU A 37 -15.19 -6.29 17.01
CA GLU A 37 -16.63 -6.55 17.12
C GLU A 37 -17.39 -5.22 17.33
N GLY A 38 -18.54 -5.05 16.69
CA GLY A 38 -19.30 -3.80 16.72
C GLY A 38 -18.80 -2.70 15.77
N ILE A 39 -17.62 -2.84 15.16
CA ILE A 39 -17.05 -1.86 14.23
C ILE A 39 -17.06 -2.39 12.79
N HIS A 40 -17.54 -1.58 11.85
CA HIS A 40 -17.42 -1.91 10.44
C HIS A 40 -16.04 -1.52 9.89
N ARG A 41 -15.19 -2.51 9.64
CA ARG A 41 -13.85 -2.27 9.09
C ARG A 41 -13.83 -2.31 7.56
N ILE A 42 -13.22 -1.28 6.97
CA ILE A 42 -12.75 -1.25 5.59
C ILE A 42 -11.25 -1.50 5.63
N ARG A 43 -10.82 -2.72 5.30
CA ARG A 43 -9.41 -3.11 5.33
C ARG A 43 -8.59 -2.24 4.38
N ALA A 44 -7.36 -1.91 4.76
CA ALA A 44 -6.44 -1.22 3.86
C ALA A 44 -6.21 -2.08 2.61
N ASP A 45 -6.37 -1.49 1.43
CA ASP A 45 -6.28 -2.21 0.16
C ASP A 45 -5.39 -1.45 -0.83
N GLY A 46 -4.14 -1.90 -0.94
CA GLY A 46 -3.14 -1.34 -1.84
C GLY A 46 -3.53 -1.39 -3.32
N SER A 47 -4.38 -2.35 -3.70
CA SER A 47 -4.82 -2.56 -5.09
C SER A 47 -5.70 -1.41 -5.61
N LEU A 48 -6.23 -0.57 -4.71
CA LEU A 48 -7.05 0.58 -5.04
C LEU A 48 -6.24 1.84 -5.35
N ARG A 49 -4.90 1.82 -5.18
CA ARG A 49 -4.06 3.00 -5.39
C ARG A 49 -4.16 3.56 -6.80
N SER A 50 -4.19 2.69 -7.81
CA SER A 50 -4.31 3.11 -9.21
C SER A 50 -5.60 3.91 -9.45
N ALA A 51 -6.70 3.47 -8.87
CA ALA A 51 -8.02 4.10 -9.01
C ALA A 51 -8.19 5.36 -8.14
N LEU A 52 -7.58 5.38 -6.95
CA LEU A 52 -7.66 6.50 -6.00
C LEU A 52 -6.52 7.52 -6.15
N GLY A 53 -5.54 7.23 -6.98
CA GLY A 53 -4.34 8.03 -7.19
C GLY A 53 -3.42 8.11 -5.96
N GLY A 54 -2.36 8.90 -6.10
CA GLY A 54 -1.40 9.21 -5.03
C GLY A 54 -0.43 8.07 -4.68
N THR A 55 0.23 8.21 -3.53
CA THR A 55 1.18 7.23 -2.98
C THR A 55 0.49 6.29 -1.98
N MET A 56 1.17 5.24 -1.52
CA MET A 56 0.66 4.42 -0.42
C MET A 56 0.38 5.23 0.85
N THR A 57 1.18 6.26 1.09
CA THR A 57 0.95 7.25 2.15
C THR A 57 -0.37 8.00 1.88
N GLY A 58 -1.30 7.92 2.83
CA GLY A 58 -2.63 8.53 2.72
C GLY A 58 -3.65 7.72 1.91
N LEU A 59 -3.34 6.49 1.49
CA LEU A 59 -4.32 5.63 0.81
C LEU A 59 -5.58 5.43 1.66
N ASN A 60 -5.44 5.13 2.96
CA ASN A 60 -6.58 4.93 3.86
C ASN A 60 -7.49 6.17 3.93
N ALA A 61 -6.92 7.38 3.90
CA ALA A 61 -7.72 8.61 3.88
C ALA A 61 -8.52 8.74 2.57
N ARG A 62 -7.91 8.41 1.44
CA ARG A 62 -8.62 8.42 0.14
C ARG A 62 -9.66 7.31 0.05
N MET A 63 -9.39 6.13 0.62
CA MET A 63 -10.39 5.07 0.77
C MET A 63 -11.57 5.54 1.63
N ALA A 64 -11.32 6.28 2.70
CA ALA A 64 -12.36 6.85 3.56
C ALA A 64 -13.22 7.87 2.81
N SER A 65 -12.61 8.78 2.05
CA SER A 65 -13.35 9.71 1.17
C SER A 65 -14.19 8.98 0.12
N ALA A 66 -13.64 7.92 -0.48
CA ALA A 66 -14.36 7.10 -1.45
C ALA A 66 -15.52 6.32 -0.79
N TRP A 67 -15.36 5.85 0.45
CA TRP A 67 -16.46 5.24 1.19
C TRP A 67 -17.58 6.26 1.45
N LEU A 68 -17.22 7.43 2.00
CA LEU A 68 -18.18 8.50 2.30
C LEU A 68 -18.96 8.94 1.06
N SER A 69 -18.31 9.04 -0.09
CA SER A 69 -18.98 9.41 -1.35
C SER A 69 -20.02 8.38 -1.83
N ARG A 70 -20.08 7.20 -1.20
CA ARG A 70 -21.02 6.10 -1.52
C ARG A 70 -22.09 5.94 -0.44
N CYS A 71 -21.99 6.64 0.68
CA CYS A 71 -23.02 6.70 1.70
C CYS A 71 -24.18 7.59 1.21
N ALA A 72 -25.11 6.99 0.46
CA ALA A 72 -26.21 7.73 -0.19
C ALA A 72 -27.43 7.96 0.73
N ASP A 73 -27.52 7.24 1.85
CA ASP A 73 -28.68 7.20 2.76
C ASP A 73 -28.42 7.94 4.08
N GLY A 74 -27.36 8.75 4.15
CA GLY A 74 -26.97 9.46 5.37
C GLY A 74 -26.42 8.55 6.48
N ARG A 75 -26.28 7.24 6.22
CA ARG A 75 -25.71 6.27 7.15
C ARG A 75 -24.30 5.92 6.76
N LEU A 76 -23.42 5.77 7.75
CA LEU A 76 -22.05 5.31 7.51
C LEU A 76 -22.03 3.81 7.24
N ILE A 77 -23.02 3.07 7.74
CA ILE A 77 -23.11 1.62 7.63
C ILE A 77 -24.50 1.23 7.13
N SER A 78 -24.60 0.83 5.86
CA SER A 78 -25.83 0.24 5.33
C SER A 78 -25.53 -0.89 4.34
N PRO A 79 -26.47 -1.84 4.14
CA PRO A 79 -26.33 -2.89 3.12
C PRO A 79 -26.08 -2.31 1.72
N THR A 80 -26.72 -1.18 1.40
CA THR A 80 -26.55 -0.46 0.14
C THR A 80 -25.12 0.05 -0.03
N THR A 81 -24.60 0.78 0.96
CA THR A 81 -23.23 1.31 0.94
C THR A 81 -22.20 0.19 0.83
N LYS A 82 -22.36 -0.89 1.62
CA LYS A 82 -21.50 -2.08 1.54
C LYS A 82 -21.52 -2.71 0.15
N GLY A 83 -22.71 -2.90 -0.42
CA GLY A 83 -22.87 -3.49 -1.75
C GLY A 83 -22.26 -2.64 -2.87
N VAL A 84 -22.46 -1.31 -2.83
CA VAL A 84 -21.85 -0.38 -3.80
C VAL A 84 -20.33 -0.38 -3.68
N TRP A 85 -19.80 -0.36 -2.45
CA TRP A 85 -18.37 -0.45 -2.19
C TRP A 85 -17.77 -1.73 -2.76
N THR A 86 -18.31 -2.90 -2.40
CA THR A 86 -17.81 -4.20 -2.88
C THR A 86 -17.82 -4.28 -4.41
N ARG A 87 -18.89 -3.83 -5.08
CA ARG A 87 -18.95 -3.80 -6.54
C ARG A 87 -17.90 -2.87 -7.16
N TRP A 88 -17.66 -1.72 -6.55
CA TRP A 88 -16.66 -0.77 -7.04
C TRP A 88 -15.24 -1.32 -6.86
N VAL A 89 -14.90 -1.84 -5.67
CA VAL A 89 -13.59 -2.46 -5.39
C VAL A 89 -13.31 -3.57 -6.40
N ASN A 90 -14.26 -4.48 -6.63
CA ASN A 90 -14.08 -5.58 -7.58
C ASN A 90 -13.86 -5.10 -9.03
N ARG A 91 -14.36 -3.92 -9.39
CA ARG A 91 -14.19 -3.33 -10.72
C ARG A 91 -12.83 -2.66 -10.89
N VAL A 92 -12.31 -2.02 -9.85
CA VAL A 92 -11.15 -1.12 -9.97
C VAL A 92 -9.86 -1.69 -9.35
N ARG A 93 -9.96 -2.75 -8.53
CA ARG A 93 -8.78 -3.38 -7.93
C ARG A 93 -7.81 -3.79 -9.04
N ILE A 94 -6.60 -3.27 -8.97
CA ILE A 94 -5.49 -3.79 -9.75
C ILE A 94 -4.64 -4.56 -8.75
N GLU A 95 -4.67 -5.89 -8.82
CA GLU A 95 -3.66 -6.68 -8.11
C GLU A 95 -2.30 -6.23 -8.61
N GLU A 96 -1.54 -5.49 -7.79
CA GLU A 96 -0.12 -5.28 -8.00
C GLU A 96 0.58 -6.63 -7.76
N ARG A 97 0.36 -7.59 -8.67
CA ARG A 97 1.19 -8.79 -8.79
C ARG A 97 2.55 -8.32 -9.24
N HIS A 98 3.39 -8.07 -8.26
CA HIS A 98 4.83 -7.94 -8.45
C HIS A 98 5.38 -9.32 -8.82
N ASN A 99 5.05 -9.82 -10.01
CA ASN A 99 5.58 -11.05 -10.58
C ASN A 99 7.01 -10.81 -11.09
N ARG A 100 7.81 -10.13 -10.26
CA ARG A 100 9.18 -9.78 -10.57
C ARG A 100 10.03 -11.02 -10.37
N VAL A 101 10.81 -11.38 -11.39
CA VAL A 101 11.68 -12.56 -11.32
C VAL A 101 12.86 -12.24 -10.40
N PRO A 102 13.09 -13.00 -9.31
CA PRO A 102 14.26 -12.84 -8.47
C PRO A 102 15.55 -13.00 -9.28
N MET A 103 16.53 -12.15 -9.01
CA MET A 103 17.86 -12.24 -9.64
C MET A 103 18.88 -12.82 -8.66
N THR A 104 19.91 -13.47 -9.17
CA THR A 104 21.13 -13.80 -8.39
C THR A 104 22.04 -12.58 -8.32
N ASP A 105 23.00 -12.58 -7.38
CA ASP A 105 23.93 -11.46 -7.25
C ASP A 105 24.79 -11.25 -8.50
N ALA A 106 25.17 -12.32 -9.18
CA ALA A 106 25.88 -12.24 -10.47
C ALA A 106 25.05 -11.53 -11.54
N GLN A 107 23.75 -11.85 -11.63
CA GLN A 107 22.83 -11.18 -12.55
C GLN A 107 22.63 -9.71 -12.18
N VAL A 108 22.55 -9.38 -10.88
CA VAL A 108 22.43 -7.99 -10.41
C VAL A 108 23.70 -7.20 -10.70
N LYS A 109 24.90 -7.75 -10.46
CA LYS A 109 26.18 -7.12 -10.80
C LYS A 109 26.31 -6.85 -12.29
N SER A 110 25.94 -7.83 -13.13
CA SER A 110 25.89 -7.68 -14.59
C SER A 110 24.94 -6.56 -15.02
N TYR A 111 23.74 -6.50 -14.41
CA TYR A 111 22.80 -5.41 -14.65
C TYR A 111 23.38 -4.05 -14.24
N ILE A 112 23.97 -3.93 -13.04
CA ILE A 112 24.54 -2.68 -12.54
C ILE A 112 25.62 -2.18 -13.49
N GLY A 113 26.57 -3.03 -13.89
CA GLY A 113 27.64 -2.64 -14.82
C GLY A 113 27.09 -2.10 -16.14
N LYS A 114 26.10 -2.79 -16.72
CA LYS A 114 25.43 -2.32 -17.94
C LYS A 114 24.68 -1.01 -17.72
N ALA A 115 23.89 -0.91 -16.64
CA ALA A 115 23.02 0.24 -16.39
C ALA A 115 23.81 1.53 -16.06
N VAL A 116 24.98 1.41 -15.44
CA VAL A 116 25.90 2.55 -15.21
C VAL A 116 26.48 3.08 -16.52
N LEU A 117 26.84 2.19 -17.45
CA LEU A 117 27.33 2.57 -18.78
C LEU A 117 26.22 3.17 -19.65
N ASP A 118 25.03 2.57 -19.64
CA ASP A 118 23.89 3.00 -20.45
C ASP A 118 23.28 4.32 -19.91
N HIS A 119 23.43 4.60 -18.62
CA HIS A 119 22.83 5.77 -17.95
C HIS A 119 23.82 6.51 -17.03
N PRO A 120 24.88 7.13 -17.60
CA PRO A 120 25.88 7.83 -16.82
C PRO A 120 25.25 8.95 -15.97
N GLY A 121 25.69 9.07 -14.71
CA GLY A 121 25.18 10.06 -13.75
C GLY A 121 23.84 9.72 -13.10
N SER A 122 23.23 8.57 -13.41
CA SER A 122 22.01 8.13 -12.71
C SER A 122 22.31 7.70 -11.28
N SER A 123 21.44 8.09 -10.33
CA SER A 123 21.56 7.64 -8.95
C SER A 123 21.28 6.14 -8.81
N ARG A 124 21.91 5.51 -7.82
CA ARG A 124 21.67 4.10 -7.44
C ARG A 124 20.18 3.76 -7.28
N THR A 125 19.43 4.66 -6.63
CA THR A 125 17.98 4.47 -6.41
C THR A 125 17.19 4.51 -7.72
N ARG A 126 17.62 5.34 -8.69
CA ARG A 126 17.03 5.37 -10.04
C ARG A 126 17.32 4.07 -10.79
N LEU A 127 18.56 3.58 -10.78
CA LEU A 127 18.93 2.31 -11.42
C LEU A 127 18.18 1.11 -10.81
N HIS A 128 18.01 1.09 -9.49
CA HIS A 128 17.21 0.06 -8.82
C HIS A 128 15.72 0.10 -9.21
N ARG A 129 15.16 1.29 -9.39
CA ARG A 129 13.80 1.45 -9.91
C ARG A 129 13.69 0.93 -11.35
N MET A 130 14.64 1.27 -12.22
CA MET A 130 14.66 0.78 -13.62
C MET A 130 14.73 -0.75 -13.68
N LEU A 131 15.50 -1.39 -12.79
CA LEU A 131 15.51 -2.85 -12.65
C LEU A 131 14.11 -3.39 -12.32
N ARG A 132 13.45 -2.77 -11.34
CA ARG A 132 12.11 -3.18 -10.88
C ARG A 132 11.03 -2.97 -11.92
N ASP A 133 11.15 -1.92 -12.71
CA ASP A 133 10.23 -1.58 -13.81
C ASP A 133 10.42 -2.54 -15.00
N SER A 134 11.61 -3.13 -15.15
CA SER A 134 11.88 -4.21 -16.13
C SER A 134 11.32 -5.59 -15.74
N GLY A 135 10.58 -5.67 -14.63
CA GLY A 135 9.99 -6.94 -14.15
C GLY A 135 10.99 -7.85 -13.42
N LYS A 136 12.11 -7.31 -12.91
CA LYS A 136 13.11 -8.05 -12.14
C LYS A 136 13.12 -7.64 -10.66
N ALA A 137 13.46 -8.56 -9.76
CA ALA A 137 13.46 -8.33 -8.32
C ALA A 137 14.88 -8.40 -7.71
N CYS A 138 15.18 -7.39 -6.90
CA CYS A 138 16.31 -7.35 -5.97
C CYS A 138 15.90 -6.47 -4.77
N GLU A 139 16.21 -6.88 -3.53
CA GLU A 139 15.97 -6.03 -2.36
C GLU A 139 16.82 -4.77 -2.44
N GLN A 140 16.32 -3.65 -1.92
CA GLN A 140 17.04 -2.38 -2.00
C GLN A 140 18.38 -2.41 -1.25
N LYS A 141 18.42 -3.08 -0.09
CA LYS A 141 19.64 -3.28 0.69
C LYS A 141 20.66 -4.13 -0.08
N ARG A 142 20.21 -5.21 -0.71
CA ARG A 142 21.07 -6.10 -1.52
C ARG A 142 21.62 -5.38 -2.75
N PHE A 143 20.76 -4.69 -3.48
CA PHE A 143 21.18 -3.85 -4.62
C PHE A 143 22.18 -2.78 -4.18
N ALA A 144 21.96 -2.16 -3.02
CA ALA A 144 22.84 -1.14 -2.49
C ALA A 144 24.26 -1.65 -2.20
N GLN A 145 24.36 -2.82 -1.57
CA GLN A 145 25.64 -3.47 -1.29
C GLN A 145 26.38 -3.82 -2.59
N LEU A 146 25.72 -4.51 -3.52
CA LEU A 146 26.33 -4.94 -4.78
C LEU A 146 26.74 -3.75 -5.66
N PHE A 147 26.03 -2.63 -5.59
CA PHE A 147 26.39 -1.40 -6.28
C PHE A 147 27.68 -0.81 -5.71
N ALA A 148 27.78 -0.70 -4.38
CA ALA A 148 28.99 -0.21 -3.71
C ALA A 148 30.21 -1.09 -4.04
N GLU A 149 30.04 -2.42 -3.99
CA GLU A 149 31.08 -3.40 -4.39
C GLU A 149 31.57 -3.18 -5.83
N MET A 150 30.67 -2.86 -6.77
CA MET A 150 31.01 -2.64 -8.18
C MET A 150 31.65 -1.27 -8.44
N MET A 151 31.31 -0.25 -7.64
CA MET A 151 31.82 1.11 -7.78
C MET A 151 33.10 1.36 -6.96
N GLY A 152 33.51 0.41 -6.12
CA GLY A 152 34.70 0.53 -5.27
C GLY A 152 34.51 1.44 -4.05
N GLU A 153 33.26 1.70 -3.65
CA GLU A 153 32.94 2.49 -2.46
C GLU A 153 32.93 1.53 -1.24
N GLN A 154 33.98 1.58 -0.40
CA GLN A 154 34.03 0.90 0.90
C GLN A 154 33.48 1.81 2.01
#